data_AF-A0A251PUD3-F1
#
_entry.id   AF-A0A251PUD3-F1
#
_cell.length_a   1.000
_cell.length_b   1.000
_cell.length_c   1.000
_cell.angle_alpha   90.00
_cell.angle_beta   90.00
_cell.angle_gamma   90.00
#
_symmetry.space_group_name_H-M   'P 1'
#
loop_
_entity.id
_entity.type
_entity.pdbx_description
1 polymer ?
#
loop_
_entity_poly.entity_id
_entity_poly.type
_entity_poly.pdbx_seq_one_letter_code
_entity_poly.pdbx_strand_id
1 'polypeptide(L)'
;KVVSINQNFQQTIWHYHGGCQVGRVVDKGYRVLGIDSLRVIDGSMFYHTPGANPQATVMMLGRYMGQRIMHDRLVHGSKKKN
;
A
#
# COMPACT_ATOMS: atom_id res chain seq x y z
N LYS A 1 22.06 31.85 -21.83
CA LYS A 1 20.98 31.66 -20.83
C LYS A 1 20.42 30.26 -21.01
N VAL A 2 20.77 29.34 -20.12
CA VAL A 2 20.07 28.04 -20.04
C VAL A 2 18.72 28.35 -19.40
N VAL A 3 17.64 28.34 -20.19
CA VAL A 3 16.28 28.45 -19.64
C VAL A 3 15.97 27.14 -18.93
N SER A 4 15.63 27.21 -17.65
CA SER A 4 15.19 26.05 -16.87
C SER A 4 13.80 25.63 -17.32
N ILE A 5 13.73 24.83 -18.40
CA ILE A 5 12.48 24.32 -18.98
C ILE A 5 11.70 23.42 -18.00
N ASN A 6 12.38 22.81 -17.03
CA ASN A 6 11.82 21.84 -16.10
C ASN A 6 10.86 22.44 -15.06
N GLN A 7 10.89 23.75 -14.83
CA GLN A 7 9.99 24.40 -13.86
C GLN A 7 8.67 24.87 -14.49
N ASN A 8 8.67 25.17 -15.79
CA ASN A 8 7.51 25.77 -16.46
C ASN A 8 6.53 24.72 -17.03
N PHE A 9 6.95 23.46 -17.16
CA PHE A 9 6.13 22.37 -17.72
C PHE A 9 6.02 21.18 -16.76
N GLN A 10 5.60 21.43 -15.52
CA GLN A 10 5.26 20.37 -14.57
C GLN A 10 3.77 20.03 -14.66
N GLN A 11 3.48 18.76 -14.91
CA GLN A 11 2.14 18.18 -14.88
C GLN A 11 2.19 16.89 -14.08
N THR A 12 1.06 16.50 -13.51
CA THR A 12 0.95 15.18 -12.90
C THR A 12 0.92 14.08 -13.95
N ILE A 13 1.49 12.92 -13.61
CA ILE A 13 1.30 11.66 -14.34
C ILE A 13 0.28 10.76 -13.65
N TRP A 14 -0.50 11.29 -12.71
CA TRP A 14 -1.58 10.60 -12.00
C TRP A 14 -1.11 9.46 -11.07
N HIS A 15 0.17 9.44 -10.68
CA HIS A 15 0.76 8.43 -9.78
C HIS A 15 0.96 8.94 -8.34
N TYR A 16 -0.02 9.68 -7.81
CA TYR A 16 0.00 10.10 -6.42
C TYR A 16 -0.06 8.88 -5.49
N HIS A 17 0.70 8.93 -4.40
CA HIS A 17 0.82 7.86 -3.42
C HIS A 17 1.23 8.43 -2.06
N GLY A 18 1.25 7.59 -1.02
CA GLY A 18 1.55 8.00 0.35
C GLY A 18 0.33 8.46 1.16
N GLY A 19 0.55 8.77 2.44
CA GLY A 19 -0.50 9.17 3.39
C GLY A 19 -0.75 8.16 4.51
N CYS A 20 -0.62 6.86 4.24
CA CYS A 20 -0.80 5.78 5.22
C CYS A 20 0.43 4.87 5.30
N GLN A 21 1.63 5.46 5.42
CA GLN A 21 2.88 4.70 5.32
C GLN A 21 3.07 3.70 6.49
N VAL A 22 3.76 2.60 6.19
CA VAL A 22 4.14 1.56 7.17
C VAL A 22 5.07 2.14 8.24
N GLY A 23 4.77 1.94 9.51
CA GLY A 23 5.51 2.51 10.63
C GLY A 23 5.12 3.95 10.99
N ARG A 24 4.21 4.58 10.24
CA ARG A 24 3.61 5.88 10.60
C ARG A 24 2.11 5.78 10.89
N VAL A 25 1.36 5.08 10.03
CA VAL A 25 -0.10 4.91 10.15
C VAL A 25 -0.50 3.44 10.26
N VAL A 26 0.21 2.56 9.55
CA VAL A 26 -0.04 1.11 9.56
C VAL A 26 1.18 0.32 10.00
N ASP A 27 0.99 -0.89 10.54
CA ASP A 27 2.07 -1.81 10.88
C ASP A 27 2.58 -2.60 9.65
N LYS A 28 3.55 -3.51 9.87
CA LYS A 28 4.10 -4.38 8.79
C LYS A 28 3.08 -5.39 8.23
N GLY A 29 1.98 -5.62 8.93
CA GLY A 29 0.83 -6.38 8.45
C GLY A 29 -0.22 -5.48 7.78
N TYR A 30 0.06 -4.19 7.58
CA TYR A 30 -0.87 -3.19 7.07
C TYR A 30 -2.11 -2.97 7.95
N ARG A 31 -2.03 -3.28 9.25
CA ARG A 31 -3.06 -2.93 10.25
C ARG A 31 -2.90 -1.51 10.70
N VAL A 32 -4.01 -0.80 10.87
CA VAL A 32 -3.98 0.57 11.39
C VAL A 32 -3.53 0.55 12.85
N LEU A 33 -2.55 1.39 13.18
CA LEU A 33 -1.97 1.43 14.52
C LEU A 33 -3.04 1.84 15.55
N GLY A 34 -3.16 1.07 16.63
CA GLY A 34 -4.12 1.34 17.71
C GLY A 34 -5.58 1.02 17.38
N ILE A 35 -5.87 0.44 16.20
CA ILE A 35 -7.23 0.06 15.81
C ILE A 35 -7.28 -1.42 15.46
N ASP A 36 -8.19 -2.15 16.11
CA ASP A 36 -8.44 -3.54 15.80
C ASP A 36 -9.28 -3.71 14.53
N SER A 37 -9.06 -4.83 13.84
CA SER A 37 -9.85 -5.24 12.67
C SER A 37 -9.88 -4.27 11.48
N LEU A 38 -8.99 -3.27 11.43
CA LEU A 38 -8.88 -2.32 10.32
C LEU A 38 -7.50 -2.43 9.64
N ARG A 39 -7.50 -2.46 8.30
CA ARG A 39 -6.29 -2.45 7.45
C ARG A 39 -6.47 -1.48 6.28
N VAL A 40 -5.36 -0.94 5.79
CA VAL A 40 -5.31 -0.15 4.55
C VAL A 40 -4.49 -0.92 3.53
N ILE A 41 -4.97 -1.07 2.30
CA ILE A 41 -4.27 -1.80 1.22
C ILE A 41 -4.51 -1.07 -0.11
N ASP A 42 -3.77 0.00 -0.35
CA ASP A 42 -3.80 0.78 -1.60
C ASP A 42 -2.47 1.54 -1.80
N GLY A 43 -2.42 2.46 -2.77
CA GLY A 43 -1.23 3.27 -3.05
C GLY A 43 -0.80 4.21 -1.92
N SER A 44 -1.65 4.48 -0.92
CA SER A 44 -1.32 5.38 0.19
C SER A 44 -0.23 4.83 1.12
N MET A 45 0.05 3.52 1.05
CA MET A 45 1.09 2.88 1.85
C MET A 45 2.51 3.10 1.33
N PHE A 46 2.66 3.54 0.08
CA PHE A 46 3.97 3.64 -0.54
C PHE A 46 4.78 4.83 -0.03
N TYR A 47 6.09 4.63 0.13
CA TYR A 47 7.07 5.70 0.35
C TYR A 47 7.51 6.35 -0.96
N HIS A 48 7.53 5.56 -2.04
CA HIS A 48 7.92 5.97 -3.38
C HIS A 48 7.04 5.24 -4.39
N THR A 49 6.77 5.85 -5.56
CA THR A 49 5.99 5.19 -6.63
C THR A 49 6.70 3.91 -7.08
N PRO A 50 6.02 2.75 -7.08
CA PRO A 50 6.60 1.54 -7.61
C PRO A 50 6.56 1.54 -9.16
N GLY A 51 7.73 1.54 -9.79
CA GLY A 51 7.88 1.38 -11.26
C GLY A 51 7.21 2.48 -12.10
N ALA A 52 7.18 2.29 -13.43
CA ALA A 52 6.66 3.27 -14.39
C ALA A 52 5.16 3.54 -14.20
N ASN A 53 4.31 2.50 -14.21
CA ASN A 53 2.88 2.59 -13.92
C ASN A 53 2.56 1.71 -12.68
N PRO A 54 2.14 2.31 -11.55
CA PRO A 54 1.94 1.59 -10.29
C PRO A 54 0.65 0.75 -10.27
N GLN A 55 -0.23 0.87 -11.26
CA GLN A 55 -1.53 0.19 -11.27
C GLN A 55 -1.39 -1.32 -11.07
N ALA A 56 -0.51 -1.98 -11.84
CA ALA A 56 -0.32 -3.43 -11.74
C ALA A 56 0.15 -3.84 -10.34
N THR A 57 1.04 -3.04 -9.74
CA THR A 57 1.53 -3.25 -8.39
C THR A 57 0.42 -3.13 -7.35
N VAL A 58 -0.44 -2.10 -7.46
CA VAL A 58 -1.58 -1.92 -6.54
C VAL A 58 -2.57 -3.08 -6.66
N MET A 59 -2.89 -3.52 -7.88
CA MET A 59 -3.78 -4.67 -8.11
C MET A 59 -3.22 -5.96 -7.51
N MET A 60 -1.93 -6.21 -7.73
CA MET A 60 -1.21 -7.38 -7.20
C MET A 60 -1.21 -7.39 -5.66
N LEU A 61 -0.97 -6.24 -5.02
CA LEU A 61 -0.99 -6.11 -3.56
C LEU A 61 -2.36 -6.44 -2.96
N GLY A 62 -3.44 -5.95 -3.57
CA GLY A 62 -4.80 -6.27 -3.13
C GLY A 62 -5.06 -7.77 -3.10
N ARG A 63 -4.69 -8.48 -4.18
CA ARG A 63 -4.82 -9.94 -4.25
C ARG A 63 -3.93 -10.66 -3.22
N TYR A 64 -2.67 -10.27 -3.13
CA TYR A 64 -1.70 -10.88 -2.22
C TYR A 64 -2.19 -10.78 -0.76
N MET A 65 -2.64 -9.60 -0.34
CA MET A 65 -3.12 -9.41 1.02
C MET A 65 -4.45 -10.10 1.28
N GLY A 66 -5.36 -10.13 0.31
CA GLY A 66 -6.59 -10.94 0.41
C GLY A 66 -6.30 -12.42 0.67
N GLN A 67 -5.33 -12.99 -0.06
CA GLN A 67 -4.90 -14.38 0.16
C GLN A 67 -4.27 -14.59 1.53
N ARG A 68 -3.42 -13.67 1.99
CA ARG A 68 -2.81 -13.74 3.33
C ARG A 68 -3.85 -13.70 4.44
N ILE A 69 -4.84 -12.80 4.35
CA ILE A 69 -5.91 -12.69 5.35
C ILE A 69 -6.72 -13.99 5.42
N MET A 70 -7.06 -14.60 4.28
CA MET A 70 -7.76 -15.88 4.26
C MET A 70 -6.91 -17.00 4.87
N HIS A 71 -5.63 -17.08 4.51
CA HIS A 71 -4.71 -18.06 5.06
C HIS A 71 -4.59 -17.92 6.59
N ASP A 72 -4.38 -16.69 7.09
CA ASP A 72 -4.32 -16.42 8.52
C ASP A 72 -5.59 -16.88 9.23
N ARG A 73 -6.78 -16.61 8.65
CA ARG A 73 -8.06 -17.05 9.24
C ARG A 73 -8.18 -18.57 9.32
N LEU A 74 -7.72 -19.31 8.31
CA LEU A 74 -7.74 -20.78 8.31
C LEU A 74 -6.79 -21.35 9.38
N VAL A 75 -5.57 -20.82 9.47
CA VAL A 75 -4.57 -21.28 10.44
C VAL A 75 -5.03 -20.98 11.88
N HIS A 76 -5.52 -19.77 12.15
CA HIS A 76 -6.00 -19.41 13.49
C HIS A 76 -7.29 -20.17 13.85
N GLY A 77 -8.19 -20.41 12.88
CA GLY A 77 -9.38 -21.22 13.06
C GLY A 77 -9.05 -22.69 13.37
N SER A 78 -8.00 -23.24 12.77
CA SER A 78 -7.53 -24.61 13.04
C SER A 78 -6.92 -24.75 14.44
N LYS A 79 -6.12 -23.77 14.90
CA LYS A 79 -5.55 -23.79 16.25
C LYS A 79 -6.60 -23.70 17.37
N LYS A 80 -7.78 -23.14 17.10
CA LYS A 80 -8.87 -23.01 18.08
C LYS A 80 -9.73 -24.27 18.21
N LYS A 81 -9.56 -25.24 17.30
CA LYS A 81 -10.30 -26.52 17.29
C LYS A 81 -9.53 -27.68 17.93
N ASN A 82 -8.23 -27.51 18.17
CA ASN A 82 -7.38 -28.42 18.94
C ASN A 82 -7.24 -27.91 20.37
#